data_AF-A0A8T3AAZ8-F1
#
_entry.id   AF-A0A8T3AAZ8-F1
#
_cell.length_a   1.000
_cell.length_b   1.000
_cell.length_c   1.000
_cell.angle_alpha   90.00
_cell.angle_beta   90.00
_cell.angle_gamma   90.00
#
_symmetry.space_group_name_H-M   'P 1'
#
loop_
_entity.id
_entity.type
_entity.pdbx_description
1 polymer ?
#
loop_
_entity_poly.entity_id
_entity_poly.type
_entity_poly.pdbx_seq_one_letter_code
_entity_poly.pdbx_strand_id
1 'polypeptide(L)'
;METEWKKGEVHNCVIKLRENPRRRKAKVRVGCGAGFAGDRPAAALKLLQTVEELDYIVLECLAERTLADRYHLMAAGQKGYDPRILEWMSLILPEAVVKRICIITNMGAVDPIGAQKEVLDLASSLGISMTVSIAYEVSSTESSDNSITLYQMISLTIFCEVDMP
;
A
#
# COMPACT_ATOMS: atom_id res chain seq x y z
N MET A 1 32.09 11.15 5.37
CA MET A 1 31.97 11.44 6.83
C MET A 1 30.68 10.80 7.27
N GLU A 2 30.77 9.58 7.80
CA GLU A 2 29.67 8.84 8.40
C GLU A 2 29.26 9.49 9.72
N THR A 3 27.95 9.69 9.91
CA THR A 3 27.37 10.18 11.15
C THR A 3 27.02 9.00 12.04
N GLU A 4 27.68 8.94 13.19
CA GLU A 4 27.43 8.04 14.32
C GLU A 4 26.02 8.25 14.89
N TRP A 5 25.20 7.20 14.95
CA TRP A 5 23.81 7.28 15.43
C TRP A 5 23.74 7.08 16.94
N LYS A 6 23.30 8.10 17.69
CA LYS A 6 23.12 8.00 19.15
C LYS A 6 21.71 7.54 19.53
N LYS A 7 21.65 6.51 20.38
CA LYS A 7 20.40 5.94 20.92
C LYS A 7 19.65 6.98 21.76
N GLY A 8 18.49 7.43 21.29
CA GLY A 8 17.63 8.41 21.99
C GLY A 8 17.36 9.72 21.24
N GLU A 9 17.93 9.91 20.05
CA GLU A 9 17.65 11.08 19.23
C GLU A 9 16.35 10.91 18.41
N VAL A 10 15.46 11.90 18.49
CA VAL A 10 14.29 11.99 17.62
C VAL A 10 14.77 12.48 16.25
N HIS A 11 14.87 11.58 15.28
CA HIS A 11 15.17 11.95 13.91
C HIS A 11 13.90 12.41 13.21
N ASN A 12 13.89 13.65 12.72
CA ASN A 12 12.81 14.12 11.86
C ASN A 12 12.80 13.29 10.57
N CYS A 13 11.64 12.78 10.17
CA CYS A 13 11.43 12.22 8.84
C CYS A 13 11.63 13.34 7.80
N VAL A 14 12.84 13.47 7.27
CA VAL A 14 13.13 14.42 6.20
C VAL A 14 12.49 13.88 4.92
N ILE A 15 11.33 14.41 4.56
CA ILE A 15 10.68 14.12 3.29
C ILE A 15 11.55 14.71 2.18
N LYS A 16 12.35 13.86 1.52
CA LYS A 16 13.06 14.25 0.30
C LYS A 16 12.04 14.30 -0.83
N LEU A 17 11.79 15.49 -1.34
CA LEU A 17 10.98 15.66 -2.55
C LEU A 17 11.66 14.94 -3.72
N ARG A 18 10.86 14.39 -4.63
CA ARG A 18 11.35 13.87 -5.91
C ARG A 18 12.12 14.97 -6.65
N GLU A 19 13.16 14.60 -7.38
CA GLU A 19 13.81 15.54 -8.30
C GLU A 19 12.78 16.09 -9.29
N ASN A 20 12.68 17.42 -9.38
CA ASN A 20 11.70 18.15 -10.18
C ASN A 20 10.22 17.82 -9.85
N PRO A 21 9.73 18.18 -8.65
CA PRO A 21 8.38 17.86 -8.23
C PRO A 21 7.37 18.65 -9.08
N ARG A 22 6.68 17.96 -9.99
CA ARG A 22 5.61 18.55 -10.79
C ARG A 22 4.28 18.40 -10.10
N ARG A 23 3.61 19.52 -9.80
CA ARG A 23 2.22 19.52 -9.35
C ARG A 23 1.34 18.98 -10.47
N ARG A 24 0.81 17.76 -10.32
CA ARG A 24 -0.03 17.10 -11.33
C ARG A 24 -1.45 17.68 -11.40
N LYS A 25 -2.01 18.14 -10.27
CA LYS A 25 -3.36 18.71 -10.19
C LYS A 25 -3.42 19.93 -9.27
N ALA A 26 -4.26 20.91 -9.61
CA ALA A 26 -4.53 22.08 -8.76
C ALA A 26 -5.37 21.71 -7.53
N LYS A 27 -6.30 20.77 -7.68
CA LYS A 27 -7.14 20.23 -6.60
C LYS A 27 -7.06 18.71 -6.65
N VAL A 28 -6.96 18.09 -5.47
CA VAL A 28 -6.99 16.64 -5.30
C VAL A 28 -8.19 16.29 -4.42
N ARG A 29 -8.97 15.28 -4.84
CA ARG A 29 -10.14 14.74 -4.14
C ARG A 29 -9.82 13.32 -3.70
N VAL A 30 -9.85 13.10 -2.39
CA VAL A 30 -9.54 11.81 -1.76
C VAL A 30 -10.79 11.31 -1.06
N GLY A 31 -11.18 10.06 -1.36
CA GLY A 31 -12.28 9.36 -0.71
C GLY A 31 -11.74 8.33 0.27
N CYS A 32 -12.50 8.05 1.33
CA CYS A 32 -12.20 6.98 2.27
C CYS A 32 -13.17 5.83 2.00
N GLY A 33 -12.65 4.71 1.49
CA GLY A 33 -13.42 3.50 1.25
C GLY A 33 -13.41 2.50 2.41
N ALA A 34 -12.42 2.62 3.31
CA ALA A 34 -12.35 1.87 4.56
C ALA A 34 -11.52 2.63 5.60
N GLY A 35 -11.90 2.51 6.86
CA GLY A 35 -11.19 3.01 8.03
C GLY A 35 -10.85 1.93 9.07
N PHE A 36 -11.32 0.69 8.91
CA PHE A 36 -10.92 -0.43 9.77
C PHE A 36 -11.10 -1.79 9.11
N ALA A 37 -10.52 -2.83 9.71
CA ALA A 37 -10.55 -4.21 9.21
C ALA A 37 -11.95 -4.80 9.00
N GLY A 38 -13.02 -4.26 9.59
CA GLY A 38 -14.38 -4.78 9.42
C GLY A 38 -15.20 -4.10 8.32
N ASP A 39 -14.61 -3.14 7.60
CA ASP A 39 -15.31 -2.45 6.52
C ASP A 39 -15.62 -3.36 5.33
N ARG A 40 -16.63 -2.94 4.57
CA ARG A 40 -17.24 -3.71 3.49
C ARG A 40 -16.77 -3.20 2.14
N PRO A 41 -16.21 -4.05 1.26
CA PRO A 41 -15.84 -3.66 -0.11
C PRO A 41 -16.98 -3.00 -0.90
N ALA A 42 -18.22 -3.47 -0.69
CA ALA A 42 -19.41 -2.92 -1.34
C ALA A 42 -19.66 -1.43 -1.03
N ALA A 43 -19.27 -0.95 0.16
CA ALA A 43 -19.42 0.46 0.51
C ALA A 43 -18.43 1.34 -0.26
N ALA A 44 -17.18 0.89 -0.40
CA ALA A 44 -16.18 1.57 -1.23
C ALA A 44 -16.56 1.56 -2.72
N LEU A 45 -17.08 0.43 -3.23
CA LEU A 45 -17.62 0.38 -4.60
C LEU A 45 -18.75 1.40 -4.78
N LYS A 46 -19.67 1.50 -3.81
CA LYS A 46 -20.76 2.49 -3.87
C LYS A 46 -20.22 3.93 -3.89
N LEU A 47 -19.18 4.22 -3.11
CA LEU A 47 -18.49 5.51 -3.14
C LEU A 47 -17.89 5.79 -4.52
N LEU A 48 -17.16 4.82 -5.09
CA LEU A 48 -16.59 4.94 -6.43
C LEU A 48 -17.67 5.21 -7.47
N GLN A 49 -18.82 4.53 -7.40
CA GLN A 49 -19.92 4.69 -8.36
C GLN A 49 -20.65 6.02 -8.24
N THR A 50 -20.83 6.53 -7.01
CA THR A 50 -21.68 7.71 -6.74
C THR A 50 -20.94 9.04 -6.80
N VAL A 51 -19.64 9.05 -6.48
CA VAL A 51 -18.83 10.27 -6.56
C VAL A 51 -18.35 10.45 -8.00
N GLU A 52 -18.67 11.59 -8.60
CA GLU A 52 -18.29 11.90 -9.99
C GLU A 52 -16.81 12.23 -10.13
N GLU A 53 -16.29 13.07 -9.23
CA GLU A 53 -14.90 13.51 -9.27
C GLU A 53 -14.14 12.95 -8.05
N LEU A 54 -13.33 11.93 -8.28
CA LEU A 54 -12.42 11.36 -7.28
C LEU A 54 -11.06 11.11 -7.93
N ASP A 55 -9.98 11.40 -7.20
CA ASP A 55 -8.62 11.15 -7.68
C ASP A 55 -8.01 9.93 -6.99
N TYR A 56 -8.32 9.76 -5.70
CA TYR A 56 -7.81 8.67 -4.88
C TYR A 56 -8.91 8.09 -4.00
N ILE A 57 -8.87 6.77 -3.76
CA ILE A 57 -9.61 6.11 -2.70
C ILE A 57 -8.64 5.43 -1.74
N VAL A 58 -8.77 5.73 -0.45
CA VAL A 58 -7.95 5.16 0.62
C VAL A 58 -8.73 4.04 1.30
N LEU A 59 -8.06 2.89 1.47
CA LEU A 59 -8.54 1.73 2.19
C LEU A 59 -7.60 1.49 3.38
N GLU A 60 -7.95 2.07 4.52
CA GLU A 60 -7.26 1.82 5.78
C GLU A 60 -7.91 0.60 6.44
N CYS A 61 -7.22 -0.54 6.43
CA CYS A 61 -7.77 -1.80 6.92
C CYS A 61 -6.92 -2.49 7.97
N LEU A 62 -5.70 -2.01 8.24
CA LEU A 62 -4.80 -2.62 9.21
C LEU A 62 -4.34 -1.60 10.25
N ALA A 63 -4.61 -1.92 11.51
CA ALA A 63 -4.02 -1.25 12.66
C ALA A 63 -2.85 -2.07 13.23
N GLU A 64 -2.25 -1.57 14.32
CA GLU A 64 -1.11 -2.18 15.01
C GLU A 64 -1.30 -3.68 15.29
N ARG A 65 -2.42 -4.06 15.92
CA ARG A 65 -2.69 -5.47 16.28
C ARG A 65 -2.77 -6.38 15.05
N THR A 66 -3.52 -5.96 14.03
CA THR A 66 -3.68 -6.74 12.80
C THR A 66 -2.38 -6.84 12.01
N LEU A 67 -1.52 -5.82 12.08
CA LEU A 67 -0.19 -5.86 11.48
C LEU A 67 0.74 -6.84 12.22
N ALA A 68 0.71 -6.85 13.56
CA ALA A 68 1.42 -7.83 14.37
C ALA A 68 0.96 -9.27 14.06
N ASP A 69 -0.35 -9.47 13.87
CA ASP A 69 -0.87 -10.78 13.46
C ASP A 69 -0.31 -11.22 12.10
N ARG A 70 -0.25 -10.32 11.11
CA ARG A 70 0.36 -10.60 9.79
C ARG A 70 1.83 -10.97 9.92
N TYR A 71 2.56 -10.28 10.78
CA TYR A 71 3.96 -10.58 11.07
C TYR A 71 4.15 -11.99 11.66
N HIS A 72 3.36 -12.36 12.65
CA HIS A 72 3.45 -13.71 13.25
C HIS A 72 3.11 -14.81 12.24
N LEU A 73 2.14 -14.58 11.36
CA LEU A 73 1.79 -15.53 10.30
C LEU A 73 2.91 -15.67 9.27
N MET A 74 3.54 -14.56 8.87
CA MET A 74 4.71 -14.58 7.99
C MET A 74 5.88 -15.35 8.60
N ALA A 75 6.16 -15.11 9.89
CA ALA A 75 7.20 -15.85 10.62
C ALA A 75 6.90 -17.37 10.70
N ALA A 76 5.63 -17.76 10.65
CA ALA A 76 5.17 -19.15 10.57
C ALA A 76 5.13 -19.69 9.12
N GLY A 77 5.67 -18.96 8.14
CA GLY A 77 5.74 -19.37 6.74
C GLY A 77 4.46 -19.13 5.93
N GLN A 78 3.52 -18.33 6.43
CA GLN A 78 2.30 -17.94 5.71
C GLN A 78 2.48 -16.60 4.98
N LYS A 79 1.45 -16.17 4.24
CA LYS A 79 1.43 -14.88 3.54
C LYS A 79 1.44 -13.73 4.55
N GLY A 80 2.36 -12.78 4.36
CA GLY A 80 2.53 -11.63 5.26
C GLY A 80 1.64 -10.42 4.94
N TYR A 81 0.84 -10.49 3.88
CA TYR A 81 -0.13 -9.48 3.49
C TYR A 81 -1.55 -9.85 3.97
N ASP A 82 -2.50 -8.90 3.91
CA ASP A 82 -3.90 -9.19 4.21
C ASP A 82 -4.55 -9.94 3.04
N PRO A 83 -5.00 -11.19 3.21
CA PRO A 83 -5.59 -11.99 2.14
C PRO A 83 -6.86 -11.36 1.54
N ARG A 84 -7.53 -10.45 2.25
CA ARG A 84 -8.71 -9.73 1.76
C ARG A 84 -8.37 -8.73 0.67
N ILE A 85 -7.10 -8.40 0.43
CA ILE A 85 -6.73 -7.52 -0.67
C ILE A 85 -7.32 -8.00 -2.01
N LEU A 86 -7.38 -9.32 -2.25
CA LEU A 86 -7.98 -9.88 -3.46
C LEU A 86 -9.51 -9.70 -3.50
N GLU A 87 -10.19 -9.87 -2.36
CA GLU A 87 -11.62 -9.60 -2.22
C GLU A 87 -11.92 -8.14 -2.57
N TRP A 88 -11.15 -7.21 -2.01
CA TRP A 88 -11.29 -5.78 -2.28
C TRP A 88 -11.01 -5.44 -3.74
N MET A 89 -9.86 -5.84 -4.26
CA MET A 89 -9.43 -5.51 -5.62
C MET A 89 -10.33 -6.14 -6.67
N SER A 90 -10.78 -7.38 -6.49
CA SER A 90 -11.68 -8.03 -7.47
C SER A 90 -12.98 -7.26 -7.66
N LEU A 91 -13.46 -6.59 -6.61
CA LEU A 91 -14.69 -5.82 -6.64
C LEU A 91 -14.49 -4.38 -7.15
N ILE A 92 -13.48 -3.67 -6.66
CA ILE A 92 -13.37 -2.21 -6.87
C ILE A 92 -12.47 -1.83 -8.06
N LEU A 93 -11.52 -2.71 -8.43
CA LEU A 93 -10.52 -2.40 -9.44
C LEU A 93 -11.12 -2.12 -10.82
N PRO A 94 -12.16 -2.84 -11.30
CA PRO A 94 -12.79 -2.51 -12.58
C PRO A 94 -13.35 -1.08 -12.62
N GLU A 95 -14.06 -0.67 -11.57
CA GLU A 95 -14.66 0.67 -11.47
C GLU A 95 -13.58 1.75 -11.33
N ALA A 96 -12.57 1.50 -10.49
CA ALA A 96 -11.47 2.43 -10.27
C ALA A 96 -10.69 2.70 -11.57
N VAL A 97 -10.50 1.67 -12.41
CA VAL A 97 -9.82 1.80 -13.72
C VAL A 97 -10.65 2.63 -14.69
N VAL A 98 -11.95 2.34 -14.82
CA VAL A 98 -12.86 3.10 -15.69
C VAL A 98 -12.87 4.58 -15.32
N LYS A 99 -12.89 4.88 -14.01
CA LYS A 99 -12.91 6.26 -13.49
C LYS A 99 -11.52 6.89 -13.31
N ARG A 100 -10.44 6.14 -13.57
CA ARG A 100 -9.05 6.57 -13.38
C ARG A 100 -8.75 7.06 -11.95
N ILE A 101 -9.26 6.31 -10.98
CA ILE A 101 -9.09 6.55 -9.55
C ILE A 101 -7.95 5.67 -9.04
N CYS A 102 -6.99 6.26 -8.35
CA CYS A 102 -5.89 5.52 -7.74
C CYS A 102 -6.35 4.94 -6.39
N ILE A 103 -6.13 3.63 -6.20
CA ILE A 103 -6.42 2.95 -4.93
C ILE A 103 -5.15 2.99 -4.07
N ILE A 104 -5.32 3.36 -2.81
CA ILE A 104 -4.29 3.43 -1.78
C ILE A 104 -4.73 2.49 -0.66
N THR A 105 -3.97 1.44 -0.35
CA THR A 105 -4.34 0.50 0.73
C THR A 105 -3.16 0.04 1.54
N ASN A 106 -3.31 -0.08 2.84
CA ASN A 106 -2.25 -0.60 3.71
C ASN A 106 -2.21 -2.14 3.85
N MET A 107 -3.09 -2.84 3.13
CA MET A 107 -3.25 -4.29 3.17
C MET A 107 -2.01 -5.09 2.72
N GLY A 108 -0.97 -4.45 2.19
CA GLY A 108 0.30 -5.12 1.92
C GLY A 108 1.05 -5.55 3.19
N ALA A 109 0.73 -4.94 4.34
CA ALA A 109 1.24 -5.31 5.66
C ALA A 109 2.76 -5.54 5.70
N VAL A 110 3.23 -6.73 6.09
CA VAL A 110 4.66 -7.08 6.17
C VAL A 110 5.18 -7.84 4.95
N ASP A 111 4.30 -8.17 3.98
CA ASP A 111 4.71 -8.77 2.69
C ASP A 111 4.16 -7.96 1.50
N PRO A 112 4.80 -6.81 1.23
CA PRO A 112 4.40 -5.96 0.13
C PRO A 112 4.49 -6.54 -1.26
N ILE A 113 5.57 -7.29 -1.45
CA ILE A 113 5.97 -7.77 -2.75
C ILE A 113 5.02 -8.91 -3.14
N GLY A 114 4.67 -9.77 -2.17
CA GLY A 114 3.60 -10.76 -2.31
C GLY A 114 2.26 -10.12 -2.64
N ALA A 115 1.86 -9.07 -1.91
CA ALA A 115 0.62 -8.36 -2.18
C ALA A 115 0.60 -7.72 -3.59
N GLN A 116 1.69 -7.04 -4.00
CA GLN A 116 1.83 -6.46 -5.33
C GLN A 116 1.68 -7.52 -6.42
N LYS A 117 2.37 -8.66 -6.28
CA LYS A 117 2.30 -9.77 -7.22
C LYS A 117 0.86 -10.28 -7.37
N GLU A 118 0.17 -10.48 -6.27
CA GLU A 118 -1.20 -11.02 -6.25
C GLU A 118 -2.21 -10.04 -6.86
N VAL A 119 -2.02 -8.73 -6.64
CA VAL A 119 -2.85 -7.70 -7.30
C VAL A 119 -2.57 -7.65 -8.81
N LEU A 120 -1.32 -7.75 -9.25
CA LEU A 120 -0.96 -7.81 -10.67
C LEU A 120 -1.50 -9.08 -11.35
N ASP A 121 -1.39 -10.23 -10.70
CA ASP A 121 -1.93 -11.50 -11.20
C ASP A 121 -3.47 -11.42 -11.35
N LEU A 122 -4.15 -10.85 -10.35
CA LEU A 122 -5.59 -10.58 -10.42
C LEU A 122 -5.94 -9.61 -11.55
N ALA A 123 -5.23 -8.48 -11.67
CA ALA A 123 -5.45 -7.51 -12.74
C ALA A 123 -5.31 -8.15 -14.13
N SER A 124 -4.27 -8.96 -14.33
CA SER A 124 -4.06 -9.72 -15.56
C SER A 124 -5.23 -10.68 -15.84
N SER A 125 -5.75 -11.36 -14.82
CA SER A 125 -6.91 -12.26 -14.98
C SER A 125 -8.20 -11.54 -15.39
N LEU A 126 -8.33 -10.25 -15.03
CA LEU A 126 -9.43 -9.37 -15.40
C LEU A 126 -9.21 -8.67 -16.75
N GLY A 127 -8.07 -8.89 -17.41
CA GLY A 127 -7.69 -8.20 -18.65
C GLY A 127 -7.34 -6.72 -18.45
N ILE A 128 -6.93 -6.32 -17.25
CA ILE A 128 -6.61 -4.94 -16.90
C ILE A 128 -5.08 -4.77 -16.85
N SER A 129 -4.57 -3.81 -17.63
CA SER A 129 -3.17 -3.36 -17.55
C SER A 129 -3.05 -2.21 -16.55
N MET A 130 -2.15 -2.34 -15.56
CA MET A 130 -1.89 -1.29 -14.58
C MET A 130 -0.49 -1.41 -13.98
N THR A 131 -0.02 -0.30 -13.40
CA THR A 131 1.13 -0.24 -12.53
C THR A 131 0.67 -0.37 -11.07
N VAL A 132 1.35 -1.22 -10.32
CA VAL A 132 1.19 -1.35 -8.87
C VAL A 132 2.49 -0.89 -8.22
N SER A 133 2.48 0.22 -7.48
CA SER A 133 3.65 0.69 -6.71
C SER A 133 3.53 0.31 -5.24
N ILE A 134 4.66 0.05 -4.60
CA ILE A 134 4.77 -0.27 -3.18
C ILE A 134 5.59 0.80 -2.45
N ALA A 135 5.16 1.18 -1.25
CA ALA A 135 5.92 2.05 -0.35
C ALA A 135 6.11 1.38 1.01
N TYR A 136 7.34 0.94 1.32
CA TYR A 136 7.73 0.27 2.56
C TYR A 136 8.92 1.00 3.22
N GLU A 137 9.04 0.83 4.54
CA GLU A 137 10.21 1.27 5.30
C GLU A 137 11.33 0.23 5.22
N VAL A 138 12.59 0.70 5.17
CA VAL A 138 13.79 -0.14 5.21
C VAL A 138 14.71 0.36 6.31
N SER A 139 14.94 -0.46 7.33
CA SER A 139 15.98 -0.27 8.34
C SER A 139 17.21 -0.93 7.82
N SER A 140 18.24 -0.14 7.57
CA SER A 140 19.59 -0.65 7.58
C SER A 140 19.93 -0.98 9.03
N THR A 141 20.17 -2.26 9.32
CA THR A 141 21.00 -2.63 10.47
C THR A 141 22.34 -3.05 9.90
N GLU A 142 23.40 -2.31 10.23
CA GLU A 142 24.76 -2.77 9.96
C GLU A 142 25.07 -3.92 10.94
N SER A 143 24.87 -5.17 10.50
CA SER A 143 25.48 -6.32 11.14
C SER A 143 26.80 -6.62 10.45
N SER A 144 27.89 -6.71 11.22
CA SER A 144 29.23 -7.12 10.79
C SER A 144 29.33 -8.59 10.36
N ASP A 145 28.20 -9.22 10.05
CA ASP A 145 28.09 -10.57 9.51
C ASP A 145 27.07 -10.51 8.37
N ASN A 146 27.41 -11.15 7.24
CA ASN A 146 26.83 -10.93 5.90
C ASN A 146 25.38 -11.47 5.73
N SER A 147 24.61 -11.56 6.82
CA SER A 147 23.23 -12.01 6.87
C SER A 147 22.30 -10.84 7.20
N ILE A 148 21.73 -10.25 6.15
CA ILE A 148 20.68 -9.23 6.29
C ILE A 148 19.46 -9.88 6.95
N THR A 149 19.30 -9.69 8.26
CA THR A 149 18.10 -10.08 8.98
C THR A 149 17.13 -8.89 8.94
N LEU A 150 16.29 -8.84 7.91
CA LEU A 150 15.27 -7.80 7.75
C LEU A 150 14.15 -8.01 8.78
N TYR A 151 14.29 -7.37 9.93
CA TYR A 151 13.16 -7.09 10.81
C TYR A 151 12.81 -5.61 10.69
N GLN A 152 11.71 -5.30 10.03
CA GLN A 152 11.06 -4.02 10.22
C GLN A 152 9.57 -4.06 9.94
N MET A 153 8.80 -3.57 10.90
CA MET A 153 7.36 -3.37 10.83
C MET A 153 7.12 -1.92 10.42
N ILE A 154 6.33 -1.65 9.37
CA ILE A 154 5.24 -0.65 9.31
C ILE A 154 4.62 -0.61 7.90
N SER A 155 3.33 -0.96 7.85
CA SER A 155 2.26 -0.55 6.93
C SER A 155 2.62 -0.22 5.48
N LEU A 156 2.42 -1.18 4.58
CA LEU A 156 2.63 -0.97 3.16
C LEU A 156 1.41 -0.43 2.44
N THR A 157 1.57 0.75 1.85
CA THR A 157 0.65 1.30 0.86
C THR A 157 0.89 0.73 -0.54
N ILE A 158 -0.13 0.09 -1.12
CA ILE A 158 -0.21 -0.19 -2.55
C ILE A 158 -0.85 0.99 -3.27
N PHE A 159 -0.22 1.45 -4.35
CA PHE A 159 -0.80 2.39 -5.31
C PHE A 159 -1.08 1.67 -6.62
N CYS A 160 -2.34 1.60 -7.02
CA CYS A 160 -2.69 1.18 -8.38
C CYS A 160 -2.81 2.43 -9.26
N GLU A 161 -1.86 2.64 -10.17
CA GLU A 161 -1.89 3.69 -11.21
C GLU A 161 -2.06 2.99 -12.56
N VAL A 162 -3.11 3.33 -13.31
CA VAL A 162 -3.35 2.70 -14.62
C VAL A 162 -2.41 3.32 -15.65
N ASP A 163 -1.59 2.49 -16.30
CA ASP A 163 -0.74 2.94 -17.40
C ASP A 163 -1.63 3.38 -18.57
N MET A 164 -1.48 4.63 -18.98
CA MET A 164 -2.14 5.17 -20.17
C MET A 164 -1.28 4.85 -21.41
N PRO A 165 -1.89 4.53 -22.56
CA PRO A 165 -1.19 4.61 -23.84
C PRO A 165 -0.81 6.06 -24.19
#